data_AF-A0A1A6BIR9-F1
#
_entry.id   AF-A0A1A6BIR9-F1
#
_cell.length_a   1.000
_cell.length_b   1.000
_cell.length_c   1.000
_cell.angle_alpha   90.00
_cell.angle_beta   90.00
_cell.angle_gamma   90.00
#
_symmetry.space_group_name_H-M   'P 1'
#
loop_
_entity.id
_entity.type
_entity.pdbx_description
1 polymer ?
#
loop_
_entity_poly.entity_id
_entity_poly.type
_entity_poly.pdbx_seq_one_letter_code
_entity_poly.pdbx_strand_id
1 'polypeptide(L)' 'MTTRVLLAVVAAFGVLGVGFGVTVAAPAQADPPYANCKAAAADGRYNIPRGDPAYAPKLDRDNDGIACESR' A
#
# COMPACT_ATOMS: atom_id res chain seq x y z
N MET A 1 -40.92 -17.79 -29.55
CA MET A 1 -41.34 -17.01 -28.37
C MET A 1 -40.09 -16.51 -27.66
N THR A 2 -39.47 -15.45 -28.17
CA THR A 2 -39.77 -14.05 -27.79
C THR A 2 -39.19 -13.72 -26.42
N THR A 3 -38.03 -13.03 -26.48
CA THR A 3 -37.76 -11.77 -25.78
C THR A 3 -37.88 -11.75 -24.26
N ARG A 4 -36.90 -11.08 -23.61
CA ARG A 4 -36.74 -10.84 -22.15
C ARG A 4 -35.87 -11.95 -21.54
N VAL A 5 -34.63 -11.71 -21.13
CA VAL A 5 -34.26 -10.73 -20.11
C VAL A 5 -32.88 -10.15 -20.42
N LEU A 6 -32.86 -8.84 -20.59
CA LEU A 6 -31.70 -7.97 -20.65
C LEU A 6 -30.82 -8.11 -19.41
N LEU A 7 -29.53 -8.34 -19.62
CA LEU A 7 -28.41 -7.72 -18.90
C LEU A 7 -27.24 -7.70 -19.92
N ALA A 8 -27.07 -6.67 -20.76
CA ALA A 8 -26.31 -5.46 -20.45
C ALA A 8 -24.97 -5.84 -19.76
N VAL A 9 -23.78 -5.70 -20.34
CA VAL A 9 -23.27 -4.67 -21.24
C VAL A 9 -22.07 -5.26 -22.01
N VAL A 10 -22.16 -5.24 -23.34
CA VAL A 10 -21.08 -5.02 -24.31
C VAL A 10 -19.76 -5.77 -24.05
N ALA A 11 -19.73 -7.03 -24.48
CA ALA A 11 -18.51 -7.57 -25.08
C ALA A 11 -18.31 -6.89 -26.45
N ALA A 12 -17.09 -6.38 -26.68
CA ALA A 12 -16.55 -5.88 -27.95
C ALA A 12 -16.81 -4.41 -28.35
N PHE A 13 -15.96 -3.51 -27.84
CA PHE A 13 -15.29 -2.47 -28.64
C PHE A 13 -13.80 -2.57 -28.25
N GLY A 14 -12.92 -3.10 -29.10
CA GLY A 14 -12.35 -2.31 -30.19
C GLY A 14 -11.01 -1.74 -29.73
N VAL A 15 -9.93 -2.49 -29.96
CA VAL A 15 -8.54 -2.04 -29.76
C VAL A 15 -8.29 -0.80 -30.62
N LEU A 16 -7.96 0.36 -30.03
CA LEU A 16 -7.24 1.49 -30.65
C LEU A 16 -6.78 2.51 -29.57
N GLY A 17 -5.70 2.17 -28.86
CA GLY A 17 -4.54 3.07 -28.78
C GLY A 17 -4.48 4.29 -27.86
N VAL A 18 -5.35 4.50 -26.87
CA VAL A 18 -5.06 5.49 -25.81
C VAL A 18 -4.46 4.76 -24.62
N GLY A 19 -3.14 4.66 -24.63
CA GLY A 19 -2.36 4.12 -23.51
C GLY A 19 -2.60 4.94 -22.26
N PHE A 20 -3.52 4.50 -21.41
CA PHE A 20 -3.54 4.86 -20.00
C PHE A 20 -2.32 4.21 -19.35
N GLY A 21 -1.15 4.80 -19.58
CA GLY A 21 0.04 4.55 -18.79
C GLY A 21 -0.21 5.09 -17.39
N VAL A 22 -0.91 4.31 -16.56
CA VAL A 22 -0.91 4.51 -15.11
C VAL A 22 0.48 4.12 -14.65
N THR A 23 1.42 5.05 -14.73
CA THR A 23 2.70 4.92 -14.04
C THR A 23 2.39 5.11 -12.56
N VAL A 24 2.13 4.02 -11.84
CA VAL A 24 2.21 4.02 -10.39
C VAL A 24 3.68 4.28 -10.06
N ALA A 25 4.01 5.53 -9.78
CA ALA A 25 5.28 5.86 -9.15
C ALA A 25 5.32 5.08 -7.83
N ALA A 26 6.27 4.14 -7.72
CA ALA A 26 6.51 3.47 -6.45
C ALA A 26 6.78 4.56 -5.39
N PRO A 27 6.16 4.49 -4.20
CA PRO A 27 6.45 5.45 -3.16
C PRO A 27 7.96 5.36 -2.88
N ALA A 28 8.69 6.45 -3.11
CA ALA A 28 10.05 6.55 -2.63
C ALA A 28 9.96 6.53 -1.09
N GLN A 29 10.17 5.36 -0.50
CA GLN A 29 10.21 5.22 0.94
C GLN A 29 11.43 6.00 1.44
N ALA A 30 11.14 7.18 2.00
CA ALA A 30 12.13 7.94 2.75
C ALA A 30 12.66 7.07 3.88
N ASP A 31 13.95 7.21 4.18
CA ASP A 31 14.55 6.51 5.33
C ASP A 31 13.71 6.80 6.58
N PRO A 32 13.41 5.80 7.41
CA PRO A 32 12.47 5.95 8.52
C PRO A 32 12.93 7.06 9.47
N PRO A 33 12.02 7.95 9.92
CA PRO A 33 12.39 9.17 10.64
C PRO A 33 12.93 8.88 12.04
N TYR A 34 12.77 7.65 12.53
CA TYR A 34 13.09 7.28 13.90
C TYR A 34 14.42 6.55 13.99
N ALA A 35 15.29 7.05 14.88
CA ALA A 35 16.52 6.38 15.26
C ALA A 35 16.26 5.08 16.05
N ASN A 36 15.16 5.05 16.81
CA ASN A 36 14.76 3.93 17.66
C ASN A 36 13.26 4.03 18.00
N CYS A 37 12.71 2.95 18.57
CA CYS A 37 11.30 2.92 18.96
C CYS A 37 10.94 3.89 20.09
N LYS A 38 11.90 4.37 20.87
CA LYS A 38 11.63 5.43 21.87
C LYS A 38 11.33 6.77 21.21
N ALA A 39 12.01 7.09 20.11
CA ALA A 39 11.70 8.28 19.30
C ALA A 39 10.32 8.14 18.64
N ALA A 40 9.99 6.96 18.09
CA ALA A 40 8.67 6.69 17.54
C ALA A 40 7.56 6.80 18.61
N ALA A 41 7.82 6.24 19.80
CA ALA A 41 6.94 6.30 20.96
C ALA A 41 6.68 7.73 21.46
N ALA A 42 7.69 8.59 21.43
CA ALA A 42 7.55 10.01 21.79
C ALA A 42 6.59 10.76 20.86
N ASP A 43 6.52 10.33 19.60
CA ASP A 43 5.55 10.82 18.60
C ASP A 43 4.22 10.04 18.64
N GLY A 44 4.08 9.08 19.56
CA GLY A 44 2.89 8.23 19.67
C GLY A 44 2.74 7.20 18.56
N ARG A 45 3.81 6.91 17.79
CA ARG A 45 3.81 5.88 16.75
C ARG A 45 4.22 4.54 17.33
N TYR A 46 3.32 3.57 17.18
CA TYR A 46 3.50 2.17 17.55
C TYR A 46 2.89 1.27 16.48
N ASN A 47 3.28 0.00 16.48
CA ASN A 47 2.74 -1.03 15.59
C ASN A 47 2.86 -0.61 14.11
N ILE A 48 4.07 -0.24 13.70
CA ILE A 48 4.37 0.34 12.39
C ILE A 48 4.54 -0.79 11.35
N PRO A 49 3.63 -0.99 10.39
CA PRO A 49 3.73 -2.09 9.43
C PRO A 49 4.74 -1.81 8.31
N ARG A 50 5.28 -2.85 7.66
CA ARG A 50 6.23 -2.78 6.51
C ARG A 50 5.90 -1.79 5.37
N GLY A 51 4.64 -1.40 5.21
CA GLY A 51 4.21 -0.42 4.20
C GLY A 51 4.18 1.03 4.68
N ASP A 52 4.39 1.27 5.98
CA ASP A 52 4.41 2.60 6.56
C ASP A 52 5.77 3.27 6.27
N PRO A 53 5.79 4.57 5.92
CA PRO A 53 7.05 5.30 5.72
C PRO A 53 7.94 5.35 6.97
N ALA A 54 7.40 5.11 8.16
CA ALA A 54 8.16 5.00 9.39
C ALA A 54 8.70 3.59 9.66
N TYR A 55 8.42 2.59 8.81
CA TYR A 55 8.94 1.25 9.00
C TYR A 55 10.41 1.17 8.64
N ALA A 56 11.21 0.69 9.59
CA ALA A 56 12.59 0.31 9.34
C ALA A 56 12.81 -1.14 9.80
N PRO A 57 13.55 -1.96 9.04
CA PRO A 57 14.01 -3.26 9.52
C PRO A 57 14.80 -3.14 10.84
N LYS A 58 15.55 -2.04 11.03
CA LYS A 58 16.27 -1.78 12.29
C LYS A 58 15.35 -1.53 13.51
N LEU A 59 14.08 -1.19 13.27
CA LEU A 59 13.08 -0.92 14.31
C LEU A 59 12.20 -2.16 14.62
N ASP A 60 12.29 -3.19 13.77
CA ASP A 60 11.57 -4.46 13.84
C ASP A 60 12.54 -5.53 14.37
N ARG A 61 12.61 -5.68 15.70
CA ARG A 61 13.65 -6.49 16.36
C ARG A 61 13.50 -7.97 16.05
N ASP A 62 12.27 -8.45 15.94
CA ASP A 62 11.89 -9.84 15.68
C ASP A 62 11.61 -10.13 14.19
N ASN A 63 11.60 -9.09 13.34
CA ASN A 63 11.44 -9.19 11.89
C ASN A 63 10.10 -9.81 11.46
N ASP A 64 9.04 -9.62 12.26
CA ASP A 64 7.70 -10.11 11.96
C ASP A 64 6.96 -9.21 10.95
N GLY A 65 7.51 -8.02 10.69
CA GLY A 65 6.97 -7.02 9.78
C GLY A 65 6.20 -5.90 10.46
N ILE A 66 6.21 -5.84 11.79
CA ILE A 66 5.67 -4.76 12.60
C ILE A 66 6.80 -4.15 13.45
N ALA A 67 7.22 -2.94 13.10
CA ALA A 67 8.20 -2.20 13.89
C ALA A 67 7.56 -1.52 15.12
N CYS A 68 8.33 -1.41 16.20
CA CYS A 68 7.95 -0.68 17.42
C CYS A 68 6.57 -1.06 17.98
N GLU A 69 6.35 -2.36 18.12
CA GLU A 69 5.14 -2.89 18.76
C GLU A 69 4.96 -2.36 20.18
N SER A 70 3.71 -2.16 20.61
CA SER A 70 3.38 -1.66 21.96
C SER A 70 3.18 -2.77 23.00
N ARG A 71 3.57 -4.01 22.68
CA ARG A 71 3.27 -5.21 23.48
C ARG A 71 4.40 -5.61 24.44
#